data_AF-A0A2E2C7W0-F1
#
_entry.id   AF-A0A2E2C7W0-F1
#
_cell.length_a   1.000
_cell.length_b   1.000
_cell.length_c   1.000
_cell.angle_alpha   90.00
_cell.angle_beta   90.00
_cell.angle_gamma   90.00
#
_symmetry.space_group_name_H-M   'P 1'
#
loop_
_entity.id
_entity.type
_entity.pdbx_description
1 polymer ?
#
loop_
_entity_poly.entity_id
_entity_poly.type
_entity_poly.pdbx_seq_one_letter_code
_entity_poly.pdbx_strand_id
1 'polypeptide(L)'
;MLFGLLGLLLTAQDAWAIEFGIGQSKEELGLKYELSVVDHGTGRVTIELEIADAGKLKPINSISLYIPEEGTSGRPDLMVSLATRTVDGKTQVRAHMKKELAERAQLQLKTTSDPRTGKPTPLTGYYFTIHVDEFIKDKK
;
A
#
# COMPACT_ATOMS: atom_id res chain seq x y z
N MET A 1 -34.78 25.22 -21.52
CA MET A 1 -34.63 24.04 -20.63
C MET A 1 -33.34 23.32 -21.01
N LEU A 2 -32.21 23.74 -20.45
CA LEU A 2 -30.88 23.16 -20.73
C LEU A 2 -30.15 22.86 -19.41
N PHE A 3 -30.88 22.29 -18.45
CA PHE A 3 -30.35 21.92 -17.13
C PHE A 3 -30.43 20.41 -16.85
N GLY A 4 -30.97 19.60 -17.78
CA GLY A 4 -31.19 18.17 -17.56
C GLY A 4 -29.98 17.27 -17.85
N LEU A 5 -28.99 17.73 -18.63
CA LEU A 5 -27.89 16.86 -19.09
C LEU A 5 -26.67 16.84 -18.17
N LEU A 6 -26.55 17.78 -17.23
CA LEU A 6 -25.36 17.90 -16.36
C LEU A 6 -25.44 17.02 -15.09
N GLY A 7 -26.63 16.52 -14.74
CA GLY A 7 -26.85 15.78 -13.49
C GLY A 7 -26.38 14.32 -13.49
N LEU A 8 -26.14 13.73 -14.67
CA LEU A 8 -25.75 12.32 -14.80
C LEU A 8 -24.24 12.06 -14.67
N LEU A 9 -23.41 13.11 -14.67
CA LEU A 9 -21.95 12.98 -14.50
C LEU A 9 -21.50 13.06 -13.04
N LEU A 10 -22.41 13.38 -12.10
CA LEU A 10 -22.08 13.58 -10.68
C LEU A 10 -22.31 12.34 -9.80
N THR A 11 -22.69 11.21 -10.38
CA THR A 11 -22.71 9.91 -9.70
C THR A 11 -21.56 9.03 -10.15
N ALA A 12 -20.37 9.60 -10.37
CA ALA A 12 -19.13 8.88 -10.15
C ALA A 12 -19.02 8.63 -8.63
N GLN A 13 -19.96 7.84 -8.12
CA GLN A 13 -19.87 7.22 -6.81
C GLN A 13 -18.54 6.49 -6.83
N ASP A 14 -17.72 6.75 -5.83
CA ASP A 14 -16.42 6.15 -5.61
C ASP A 14 -16.51 4.64 -5.81
N ALA A 15 -16.37 4.16 -7.04
CA ALA A 15 -16.35 2.76 -7.33
C ALA A 15 -14.99 2.32 -6.79
N TRP A 16 -15.02 1.77 -5.57
CA TRP A 16 -13.89 1.11 -4.97
C TRP A 16 -13.35 0.18 -6.04
N ALA A 17 -12.19 0.52 -6.58
CA ALA A 17 -11.56 -0.30 -7.59
C ALA A 17 -11.45 -1.70 -6.99
N ILE A 18 -11.85 -2.74 -7.73
CA ILE A 18 -11.58 -4.10 -7.26
C ILE A 18 -10.06 -4.23 -7.23
N GLU A 19 -9.52 -4.41 -6.03
CA GLU A 19 -8.08 -4.44 -5.81
C GLU A 19 -7.55 -5.88 -5.83
N PHE A 20 -6.55 -6.14 -6.67
CA PHE A 20 -5.93 -7.46 -6.80
C PHE A 20 -4.49 -7.46 -6.29
N GLY A 21 -4.14 -8.47 -5.51
CA GLY A 21 -2.76 -8.70 -5.08
C GLY A 21 -1.86 -9.03 -6.26
N ILE A 22 -0.70 -8.39 -6.31
CA ILE A 22 0.35 -8.64 -7.30
C ILE A 22 1.22 -9.78 -6.78
N GLY A 23 1.22 -10.91 -7.50
CA GLY A 23 2.04 -12.08 -7.17
C GLY A 23 3.48 -12.04 -7.69
N GLN A 24 3.86 -11.02 -8.46
CA GLN A 24 5.22 -10.85 -8.98
C GLN A 24 6.18 -10.41 -7.86
N SER A 25 7.42 -10.88 -7.90
CA SER A 25 8.44 -10.51 -6.91
C SER A 25 8.87 -9.04 -7.02
N LYS A 26 9.55 -8.55 -5.97
CA LYS A 26 10.21 -7.24 -5.95
C LYS A 26 11.13 -7.07 -7.18
N GLU A 27 11.91 -8.09 -7.51
CA GLU A 27 12.87 -8.11 -8.62
C GLU A 27 12.16 -8.13 -9.98
N GLU A 28 11.12 -8.95 -10.16
CA GLU A 28 10.34 -9.03 -11.41
C GLU A 28 9.62 -7.73 -11.75
N LEU A 29 9.25 -6.97 -10.72
CA LEU A 29 8.67 -5.64 -10.82
C LEU A 29 9.73 -4.55 -11.04
N GLY A 30 11.02 -4.86 -10.87
CA GLY A 30 12.09 -3.84 -10.85
C GLY A 30 11.92 -2.84 -9.71
N LEU A 31 11.26 -3.25 -8.62
CA LEU A 31 10.92 -2.42 -7.48
C LEU A 31 12.14 -2.28 -6.55
N LYS A 32 12.58 -1.06 -6.30
CA LYS A 32 13.71 -0.75 -5.40
C LYS A 32 13.20 -0.02 -4.18
N TYR A 33 13.15 -0.72 -3.05
CA TYR A 33 12.79 -0.16 -1.76
C TYR A 33 13.65 -0.73 -0.64
N GLU A 34 13.73 0.02 0.45
CA GLU A 34 14.26 -0.42 1.75
C GLU A 34 13.17 -0.25 2.80
N LEU A 35 12.96 -1.27 3.63
CA LEU A 35 12.10 -1.20 4.80
C LEU A 35 12.97 -1.37 6.05
N SER A 36 12.80 -0.47 7.02
CA SER A 36 13.38 -0.63 8.34
C SER A 36 12.29 -0.60 9.40
N VAL A 37 12.44 -1.48 10.39
CA VAL A 37 11.59 -1.51 11.58
C VAL A 37 12.48 -1.31 12.80
N VAL A 38 12.24 -0.22 13.52
CA VAL A 38 12.97 0.14 14.74
C VAL A 38 12.09 -0.21 15.93
N ASP A 39 12.48 -1.23 16.70
CA ASP A 39 11.90 -1.52 18.01
C ASP A 39 12.50 -0.59 19.06
N HIS A 40 11.62 0.06 19.82
CA HIS A 40 12.01 1.02 20.85
C HIS A 40 12.14 0.38 22.25
N GLY A 41 11.98 -0.93 22.38
CA GLY A 41 12.03 -1.64 23.67
C GLY A 41 10.84 -1.33 24.59
N THR A 42 9.80 -0.68 24.07
CA THR A 42 8.61 -0.23 24.82
C THR A 42 7.32 -0.91 24.35
N GLY A 43 7.45 -2.01 23.58
CA GLY A 43 6.32 -2.64 22.89
C GLY A 43 5.79 -1.81 21.71
N ARG A 44 6.57 -0.83 21.24
CA ARG A 44 6.25 0.01 20.08
C ARG A 44 7.37 -0.04 19.06
N VAL A 45 6.99 0.06 17.80
CA VAL A 45 7.92 0.11 16.68
C VAL A 45 7.69 1.34 15.82
N THR A 46 8.72 1.70 15.06
CA THR A 46 8.61 2.64 13.95
C THR A 46 8.97 1.93 12.67
N ILE A 47 8.07 2.00 11.69
CA ILE A 47 8.25 1.44 10.36
C ILE A 47 8.60 2.61 9.45
N GLU A 48 9.71 2.49 8.73
CA GLU A 48 10.18 3.47 7.75
C GLU A 48 10.43 2.76 6.43
N LEU A 49 9.65 3.13 5.41
CA LEU A 49 9.79 2.62 4.05
C LEU A 49 10.32 3.74 3.16
N GLU A 50 11.34 3.42 2.38
CA GLU A 50 11.89 4.27 1.35
C GLU A 50 11.85 3.56 -0.01
N ILE A 51 11.22 4.18 -1.01
CA ILE A 51 11.11 3.67 -2.38
C ILE A 51 11.96 4.54 -3.29
N ALA A 52 13.04 3.97 -3.80
CA ALA A 52 13.94 4.61 -4.75
C ALA A 52 13.48 4.45 -6.20
N ASP A 53 12.82 3.35 -6.54
CA ASP A 53 12.23 3.13 -7.86
C ASP A 53 10.99 2.24 -7.75
N ALA A 54 9.84 2.74 -8.21
CA ALA A 54 8.59 1.99 -8.25
C ALA A 54 8.54 0.92 -9.36
N GLY A 55 9.49 0.91 -10.30
CA GLY A 55 9.54 -0.08 -11.38
C GLY A 55 8.22 -0.14 -12.18
N LYS A 56 7.68 -1.35 -12.33
CA LYS A 56 6.40 -1.62 -13.02
C LYS A 56 5.17 -1.16 -12.23
N LEU A 57 5.31 -0.75 -10.96
CA LEU A 57 4.22 -0.21 -10.16
C LEU A 57 3.96 1.29 -10.42
N LYS A 58 4.64 1.91 -11.40
CA LYS A 58 4.45 3.33 -11.69
C LYS A 58 3.08 3.59 -12.37
N PRO A 59 2.33 4.62 -11.92
CA PRO A 59 2.54 5.38 -10.69
C PRO A 59 2.07 4.57 -9.46
N ILE A 60 2.76 4.70 -8.33
CA ILE A 60 2.20 4.30 -7.03
C ILE A 60 1.21 5.40 -6.65
N ASN A 61 -0.07 5.07 -6.60
CA ASN A 61 -1.15 6.00 -6.30
C ASN A 61 -1.29 6.23 -4.79
N SER A 62 -1.08 5.20 -3.98
CA SER A 62 -1.13 5.29 -2.53
C SER A 62 -0.32 4.17 -1.88
N ILE A 63 0.02 4.36 -0.60
CA ILE A 63 0.62 3.33 0.24
C ILE A 63 -0.29 3.19 1.45
N SER A 64 -0.84 1.99 1.67
CA SER A 64 -1.73 1.73 2.80
C SER A 64 -1.02 0.89 3.85
N LEU A 65 -1.18 1.26 5.11
CA LEU A 65 -0.98 0.35 6.24
C LEU A 65 -2.23 -0.51 6.36
N TYR A 66 -2.05 -1.81 6.22
CA TYR A 66 -3.10 -2.81 6.27
C TYR A 66 -2.79 -3.82 7.37
N ILE A 67 -3.76 -4.08 8.25
CA ILE A 67 -3.70 -5.13 9.26
C ILE A 67 -4.88 -6.06 8.98
N PRO A 68 -4.64 -7.30 8.52
CA PRO A 68 -5.73 -8.27 8.30
C PRO A 68 -6.38 -8.59 9.65
N GLU A 69 -7.70 -8.83 9.69
CA GLU A 69 -8.37 -9.39 10.88
C GLU A 69 -7.81 -10.78 11.22
N GLU A 70 -7.81 -11.11 12.51
CA GLU A 70 -7.66 -12.49 12.98
C GLU A 70 -8.98 -13.25 12.76
N GLY A 71 -9.21 -13.76 11.55
CA GLY A 71 -10.45 -14.47 11.23
C GLY A 71 -10.66 -14.74 9.74
N THR A 72 -11.87 -15.17 9.39
CA THR A 72 -12.24 -15.57 8.02
C THR A 72 -13.15 -14.56 7.31
N SER A 73 -13.47 -13.42 7.94
CA SER A 73 -14.39 -12.45 7.33
C SER A 73 -13.79 -11.75 6.09
N GLY A 74 -12.45 -11.79 5.97
CA GLY A 74 -11.71 -11.12 4.91
C GLY A 74 -11.64 -9.59 5.06
N ARG A 75 -12.16 -9.04 6.16
CA ARG A 75 -12.07 -7.60 6.48
C ARG A 75 -10.75 -7.31 7.20
N PRO A 76 -10.19 -6.09 7.05
CA PRO A 76 -9.07 -5.67 7.86
C PRO A 76 -9.51 -5.19 9.25
N ASP A 77 -8.69 -5.43 10.27
CA ASP A 77 -8.76 -4.72 11.55
C ASP A 77 -8.42 -3.23 11.37
N LEU A 78 -7.50 -2.94 10.44
CA LEU A 78 -7.11 -1.58 10.09
C LEU A 78 -6.72 -1.49 8.61
N MET A 79 -7.25 -0.50 7.91
CA MET A 79 -6.73 -0.07 6.61
C MET A 79 -6.68 1.45 6.59
N VAL A 80 -5.48 2.03 6.46
CA VAL A 80 -5.29 3.48 6.43
C VAL A 80 -4.26 3.86 5.37
N SER A 81 -4.58 4.86 4.55
CA SER A 81 -3.61 5.45 3.62
C SER A 81 -2.59 6.28 4.38
N LEU A 82 -1.31 5.98 4.18
CA LEU A 82 -0.21 6.69 4.82
C LEU A 82 0.13 7.95 4.02
N ALA A 83 0.48 9.03 4.74
CA ALA A 83 1.06 10.21 4.13
C ALA A 83 2.44 9.89 3.56
N THR A 84 2.66 10.28 2.30
CA THR A 84 3.94 10.13 1.61
C THR A 84 4.68 11.46 1.59
N ARG A 85 6.01 11.40 1.63
CA ARG A 85 6.88 12.55 1.35
C ARG A 85 7.92 12.15 0.31
N THR A 86 8.36 13.12 -0.50
CA THR A 86 9.49 12.91 -1.40
C THR A 86 10.72 13.59 -0.79
N VAL A 87 11.79 12.83 -0.58
CA VAL A 87 13.08 13.31 -0.07
C VAL A 87 14.17 12.73 -0.96
N ASP A 88 15.04 13.57 -1.50
CA ASP A 88 16.15 13.17 -2.39
C ASP A 88 15.71 12.26 -3.56
N GLY A 89 14.53 12.54 -4.13
CA GLY A 89 13.96 11.79 -5.25
C GLY A 89 13.34 10.44 -4.86
N LYS A 90 13.28 10.11 -3.57
CA LYS A 90 12.70 8.86 -3.05
C LYS A 90 11.40 9.12 -2.32
N THR A 91 10.44 8.23 -2.50
CA THR A 91 9.17 8.27 -1.74
C THR A 91 9.40 7.62 -0.38
N GLN A 92 9.08 8.35 0.70
CA GLN A 92 9.18 7.85 2.06
C GLN A 92 7.81 7.83 2.75
N VAL A 93 7.58 6.81 3.57
CA VAL A 93 6.48 6.75 4.53
C VAL A 93 6.98 6.31 5.90
N ARG A 94 6.26 6.76 6.94
CA ARG A 94 6.57 6.44 8.33
C ARG A 94 5.30 6.13 9.09
N ALA A 95 5.33 5.06 9.89
CA ALA A 95 4.25 4.71 10.80
C ALA A 95 4.79 4.34 12.18
N HIS A 96 4.08 4.75 13.23
CA HIS A 96 4.37 4.39 14.62
C HIS A 96 3.22 3.56 15.17
N MET A 97 3.50 2.38 15.70
CA MET A 97 2.46 1.46 16.19
C MET A 97 2.96 0.51 17.27
N LYS A 98 2.03 -0.25 17.87
CA LYS A 98 2.37 -1.34 18.78
C LYS A 98 3.11 -2.45 18.01
N LYS A 99 4.08 -3.09 18.65
CA LYS A 99 4.86 -4.20 18.06
C LYS A 99 3.95 -5.36 17.62
N GLU A 100 3.02 -5.76 18.49
CA GLU A 100 2.03 -6.82 18.21
C GLU A 100 1.22 -6.56 16.93
N LEU A 101 0.89 -5.30 16.64
CA LEU A 101 0.19 -4.93 15.41
C LEU A 101 1.12 -4.95 14.19
N ALA A 102 2.40 -4.59 14.38
CA ALA A 102 3.41 -4.61 13.32
C ALA A 102 3.75 -6.03 12.86
N GLU A 103 3.64 -7.03 13.75
CA GLU A 103 3.85 -8.45 13.43
C GLU A 103 2.80 -9.02 12.46
N ARG A 104 1.67 -8.34 12.29
CA ARG A 104 0.62 -8.67 11.31
C ARG A 104 0.50 -7.63 10.20
N ALA A 105 1.23 -6.51 10.31
CA ALA A 105 1.08 -5.38 9.43
C ALA A 105 1.64 -5.66 8.04
N GLN A 106 0.97 -5.08 7.06
CA GLN A 106 1.36 -5.04 5.67
C GLN A 106 1.44 -3.58 5.22
N LEU A 107 2.45 -3.26 4.43
CA LEU A 107 2.42 -2.08 3.59
C LEU A 107 1.97 -2.50 2.19
N GLN A 108 0.83 -1.98 1.75
CA GLN A 108 0.30 -2.25 0.42
C GLN A 108 0.63 -1.06 -0.50
N LEU A 109 1.49 -1.29 -1.49
CA LEU A 109 1.83 -0.32 -2.53
C LEU A 109 0.79 -0.42 -3.64
N LYS A 110 -0.09 0.57 -3.75
CA LYS A 110 -1.26 0.51 -4.64
C LYS A 110 -1.01 1.26 -5.94
N THR A 111 -1.44 0.67 -7.04
CA THR A 111 -1.39 1.25 -8.38
C THR A 111 -2.65 0.91 -9.17
N THR A 112 -3.06 1.79 -10.08
CA THR A 112 -4.11 1.51 -11.07
C THR A 112 -3.55 0.87 -12.35
N SER A 113 -2.23 0.79 -12.50
CA SER A 113 -1.58 0.22 -13.69
C SER A 113 -1.41 -1.29 -13.54
N ASP A 114 -1.83 -2.06 -14.54
CA ASP A 114 -1.55 -3.51 -14.58
C ASP A 114 -0.03 -3.73 -14.74
N PRO A 115 0.65 -4.39 -13.78
CA PRO A 115 2.10 -4.57 -13.82
C PRO A 115 2.59 -5.44 -15.00
N ARG A 116 1.70 -6.16 -15.69
CA ARG A 116 2.02 -6.95 -16.88
C ARG A 116 2.03 -6.10 -18.15
N THR A 117 1.14 -5.11 -18.23
CA THR A 117 0.95 -4.29 -19.44
C THR A 117 1.46 -2.86 -19.29
N GLY A 118 1.65 -2.38 -18.06
CA GLY A 118 1.98 -1.00 -17.71
C GLY A 118 0.83 -0.01 -17.95
N LYS A 119 -0.38 -0.49 -18.27
CA LYS A 119 -1.53 0.36 -18.61
C LYS A 119 -2.59 0.32 -17.52
N PRO A 120 -3.31 1.44 -17.28
CA PRO A 120 -4.45 1.44 -16.39
C PRO A 120 -5.57 0.52 -16.89
N THR A 121 -6.18 -0.24 -15.99
CA THR A 121 -7.39 -1.01 -16.26
C THR A 121 -8.59 -0.29 -15.60
N PRO A 122 -9.67 0.03 -16.33
CA PRO A 122 -10.82 0.71 -15.75
C PRO A 122 -11.36 -0.01 -14.51
N LEU A 123 -11.66 0.76 -13.45
CA LEU A 123 -12.27 0.28 -12.20
C LEU A 123 -11.48 -0.84 -11.48
N THR A 124 -10.18 -0.97 -11.78
CA THR A 124 -9.32 -2.03 -11.23
C THR A 124 -8.10 -1.41 -10.57
N GLY A 125 -7.80 -1.88 -9.37
CA GLY A 125 -6.60 -1.55 -8.63
C GLY A 125 -5.72 -2.78 -8.46
N TYR A 126 -4.44 -2.56 -8.24
CA TYR A 126 -3.47 -3.59 -7.93
C TYR A 126 -2.66 -3.16 -6.73
N TYR A 127 -2.25 -4.12 -5.90
CA TYR A 127 -1.36 -3.84 -4.78
C TYR A 127 -0.24 -4.85 -4.66
N PHE A 128 0.97 -4.36 -4.38
CA PHE A 128 2.10 -5.17 -3.95
C PHE A 128 2.21 -5.12 -2.43
N THR A 129 2.34 -6.29 -1.79
CA THR A 129 2.39 -6.40 -0.34
C THR A 129 3.83 -6.50 0.14
N ILE A 130 4.19 -5.68 1.12
CA ILE A 130 5.40 -5.81 1.93
C ILE A 130 4.97 -6.25 3.33
N HIS A 131 5.40 -7.42 3.76
CA HIS A 131 5.14 -7.97 5.09
C HIS A 131 6.10 -7.36 6.11
N VAL A 132 5.58 -6.63 7.10
CA VAL A 132 6.41 -5.87 8.05
C VAL A 132 7.18 -6.80 8.99
N ASP A 133 6.59 -7.94 9.35
CA ASP A 133 7.17 -8.92 10.27
C ASP A 133 8.46 -9.54 9.75
N GLU A 134 8.66 -9.61 8.43
CA GLU A 134 9.91 -10.07 7.81
C GLU A 134 11.12 -9.18 8.16
N PHE A 135 10.89 -7.96 8.65
CA PHE A 135 11.92 -6.97 8.96
C PHE A 135 12.10 -6.73 10.47
N ILE A 136 11.35 -7.44 11.32
CA ILE A 136 11.50 -7.38 12.78
C ILE A 136 12.64 -8.32 13.20
N LYS A 137 13.75 -7.75 13.69
CA LYS A 137 15.00 -8.49 13.96
C LYS A 137 14.95 -9.51 15.13
N ASP A 138 13.85 -9.57 15.87
CA ASP A 138 13.72 -10.38 17.10
C ASP A 138 12.65 -11.48 17.01
N LYS A 139 12.52 -12.18 15.87
CA LYS A 139 11.73 -13.42 15.83
C LYS A 139 12.43 -14.50 16.68
N LYS A 140 12.10 -14.56 17.97
CA LYS A 140 12.46 -15.66 18.87
C LYS A 140 11.40 -16.76 18.84
#